data_AF-A0A8J2H9Y3-F1
#
_entry.id   AF-A0A8J2H9Y3-F1
#
_cell.length_a   1.000
_cell.length_b   1.000
_cell.length_c   1.000
_cell.angle_alpha   90.00
_cell.angle_beta   90.00
_cell.angle_gamma   90.00
#
_symmetry.space_group_name_H-M   'P 1'
#
loop_
_entity.id
_entity.type
_entity.pdbx_description
1 polymer ?
#
loop_
_entity_poly.entity_id
_entity_poly.type
_entity_poly.pdbx_seq_one_letter_code
_entity_poly.pdbx_strand_id
1 'polypeptide(L)'
;HNYLMKFGYLPESDLETGNLRTDDQLKEAIKELQRFGNVKVTGEIDEATQKLMKARRCGLADKPDLRFERLRHKRFTIHGQHWPYKNLTWR
;
A
#
# COMPACT_ATOMS: atom_id res chain seq x y z
N HIS A 1 -0.95 -7.35 12.35
CA HIS A 1 -1.75 -7.46 11.12
C HIS A 1 -2.24 -6.11 10.54
N ASN A 2 -2.10 -4.98 11.23
CA ASN A 2 -2.59 -3.67 10.72
C ASN A 2 -1.71 -3.07 9.60
N TYR A 3 -0.42 -3.43 9.52
CA TYR A 3 0.52 -2.85 8.55
C TYR A 3 0.08 -3.02 7.09
N LEU A 4 -0.27 -4.24 6.68
CA LEU A 4 -0.64 -4.52 5.29
C LEU A 4 -1.91 -3.78 4.87
N MET A 5 -2.86 -3.57 5.80
CA MET A 5 -4.04 -2.73 5.54
C MET A 5 -3.68 -1.25 5.44
N LYS A 6 -2.94 -0.73 6.43
CA LYS A 6 -2.53 0.69 6.50
C LYS A 6 -1.81 1.17 5.24
N PHE A 7 -1.04 0.29 4.59
CA PHE A 7 -0.25 0.64 3.42
C PHE A 7 -0.86 0.18 2.08
N GLY A 8 -2.08 -0.34 2.09
CA GLY A 8 -2.84 -0.66 0.88
C GLY A 8 -2.52 -2.01 0.23
N TYR A 9 -1.90 -2.94 0.96
CA TYR A 9 -1.66 -4.32 0.49
C TYR A 9 -2.83 -5.26 0.80
N LEU A 10 -3.68 -4.91 1.78
CA LEU A 10 -4.92 -5.62 2.08
C LEU A 10 -6.07 -4.61 2.20
N PRO A 11 -7.29 -4.98 1.78
CA PRO A 11 -8.47 -4.16 2.03
C PRO A 11 -8.73 -4.06 3.55
N GLU A 12 -9.22 -2.89 3.97
CA GLU A 12 -9.77 -2.73 5.32
C GLU A 12 -10.96 -3.69 5.47
N SER A 13 -10.94 -4.53 6.51
CA SER A 13 -12.07 -5.40 6.80
C SER A 13 -13.19 -4.58 7.39
N ASP A 14 -14.27 -4.37 6.65
CA ASP A 14 -15.52 -3.87 7.22
C ASP A 14 -16.06 -4.89 8.23
N LEU A 15 -16.48 -4.41 9.40
CA LEU A 15 -17.10 -5.22 10.46
C LEU A 15 -18.33 -6.01 9.96
N GLU A 16 -18.92 -5.58 8.84
CA GLU A 16 -20.08 -6.18 8.19
C GLU A 16 -19.74 -7.41 7.32
N THR A 17 -18.51 -7.49 6.79
CA THR A 17 -18.08 -8.62 5.96
C THR A 17 -17.21 -9.54 6.82
N GLY A 18 -17.80 -10.59 7.37
CA GLY A 18 -17.11 -11.59 8.19
C GLY A 18 -15.75 -11.97 7.58
N ASN A 19 -14.69 -11.88 8.39
CA ASN A 19 -13.26 -12.02 8.05
C ASN A 19 -12.87 -13.35 7.37
N LEU A 20 -13.32 -13.63 6.14
CA LEU A 20 -12.76 -14.68 5.30
C LEU A 20 -11.56 -14.12 4.53
N ARG A 21 -10.47 -13.82 5.27
CA ARG A 21 -9.16 -13.63 4.65
C ARG A 21 -8.60 -15.01 4.34
N THR A 22 -8.25 -15.25 3.09
CA THR A 22 -7.56 -16.49 2.71
C THR A 22 -6.06 -16.35 2.97
N ASP A 23 -5.42 -17.46 3.34
CA ASP A 23 -3.96 -17.52 3.48
C ASP A 23 -3.26 -17.09 2.18
N ASP A 24 -3.88 -17.37 1.03
CA ASP A 24 -3.38 -16.98 -0.28
C ASP A 24 -3.40 -15.46 -0.48
N GLN A 25 -4.49 -14.76 -0.07
CA GLN A 25 -4.54 -13.30 -0.10
C GLN A 25 -3.47 -12.67 0.79
N LEU A 26 -3.21 -13.24 1.96
CA LEU A 26 -2.16 -12.76 2.85
C LEU A 26 -0.77 -12.94 2.22
N LYS A 27 -0.50 -14.12 1.65
CA LYS A 27 0.75 -14.41 0.95
C LYS A 27 0.98 -13.46 -0.22
N GLU A 28 -0.04 -13.21 -1.04
CA GLU A 28 0.09 -12.25 -2.15
C GLU A 28 0.37 -10.83 -1.65
N ALA A 29 -0.33 -10.36 -0.62
CA ALA A 29 -0.06 -9.06 -0.01
C ALA A 29 1.40 -8.93 0.50
N ILE A 30 1.94 -9.99 1.10
CA ILE A 30 3.34 -10.03 1.53
C ILE A 30 4.29 -10.00 0.33
N LYS A 31 4.02 -10.77 -0.73
CA LYS A 31 4.85 -10.73 -1.96
C LYS A 31 4.88 -9.34 -2.57
N GLU A 32 3.75 -8.64 -2.57
CA GLU A 32 3.67 -7.26 -3.08
C GLU A 32 4.48 -6.29 -2.24
N LEU A 33 4.39 -6.37 -0.91
CA LEU A 33 5.24 -5.59 0.00
C LEU A 33 6.72 -5.84 -0.27
N GLN A 34 7.11 -7.11 -0.48
CA GLN A 34 8.49 -7.48 -0.74
C GLN A 34 8.98 -6.92 -2.07
N ARG A 35 8.16 -6.97 -3.12
CA ARG A 35 8.44 -6.33 -4.42
C ARG A 35 8.64 -4.82 -4.27
N PHE A 36 7.76 -4.15 -3.52
CA PHE A 36 7.84 -2.71 -3.29
C PHE A 36 9.09 -2.32 -2.49
N GLY A 37 9.38 -3.05 -1.42
CA GLY A 37 10.57 -2.85 -0.58
C GLY A 37 11.87 -3.35 -1.19
N ASN A 38 11.83 -3.88 -2.42
CA ASN A 38 12.97 -4.46 -3.13
C ASN A 38 13.75 -5.49 -2.29
N VAL A 39 13.03 -6.34 -1.56
CA VAL A 39 13.58 -7.50 -0.84
C VAL A 39 13.18 -8.79 -1.55
N LYS A 40 13.78 -9.92 -1.16
CA LYS A 40 13.48 -11.21 -1.76
C LYS A 40 12.00 -11.54 -1.61
N VAL A 41 11.35 -11.87 -2.73
CA VAL A 41 9.92 -12.21 -2.76
C VAL A 41 9.76 -13.68 -2.34
N THR A 42 9.33 -13.89 -1.11
CA THR A 42 9.08 -15.22 -0.52
C THR A 42 7.59 -15.45 -0.27
N GLY A 43 6.81 -14.38 -0.05
CA GLY A 43 5.43 -14.46 0.43
C GLY A 43 5.29 -14.78 1.91
N GLU A 44 6.41 -14.77 2.65
CA GLU A 44 6.47 -14.99 4.09
C GLU A 44 7.17 -13.83 4.78
N ILE A 45 6.88 -13.62 6.07
CA ILE A 45 7.48 -12.53 6.86
C ILE A 45 8.87 -12.97 7.37
N ASP A 46 9.84 -12.98 6.46
CA ASP A 46 11.25 -13.26 6.75
C ASP A 46 11.93 -12.07 7.46
N GLU A 47 13.17 -12.26 7.92
CA GLU A 47 13.92 -11.24 8.67
C GLU A 47 14.07 -9.92 7.88
N ALA A 48 14.31 -10.03 6.57
CA ALA A 48 14.40 -8.87 5.68
C ALA A 48 13.07 -8.11 5.60
N THR A 49 11.94 -8.82 5.45
CA THR A 49 10.60 -8.22 5.45
C THR A 49 10.27 -7.58 6.80
N GLN A 50 10.65 -8.20 7.92
CA GLN A 50 10.45 -7.62 9.25
C GLN A 50 11.25 -6.33 9.43
N LYS A 51 12.50 -6.30 8.98
CA LYS A 51 13.35 -5.10 9.03
C LYS A 51 12.75 -3.98 8.18
N LEU A 52 12.24 -4.32 6.99
CA LEU A 52 11.53 -3.39 6.11
C LEU A 52 10.30 -2.79 6.81
N MET A 53 9.46 -3.63 7.41
CA MET A 53 8.24 -3.19 8.10
C MET A 53 8.52 -2.30 9.33
N LYS A 54 9.68 -2.46 9.97
CA LYS A 54 10.10 -1.66 11.14
C LYS A 54 10.81 -0.36 10.75
N ALA A 55 11.24 -0.21 9.50
CA ALA A 55 11.94 1.00 9.06
C ALA A 55 11.04 2.24 9.15
N ARG A 56 11.62 3.38 9.54
CA ARG A 56 10.90 4.66 9.55
C ARG A 56 10.46 4.99 8.12
N ARG A 57 9.19 5.32 7.95
CA ARG A 57 8.58 5.54 6.63
C ARG A 57 7.51 6.62 6.65
N CYS A 58 7.11 7.07 5.46
CA CYS A 58 5.95 7.94 5.28
C CYS A 58 4.65 7.21 5.67
N GLY A 59 3.63 7.93 6.10
CA GLY A 59 2.31 7.37 6.41
C GLY A 59 1.39 7.16 5.21
N LEU A 60 1.81 7.57 4.01
CA LEU A 60 1.06 7.36 2.77
C LEU A 60 1.06 5.88 2.38
N ALA A 61 -0.04 5.43 1.78
CA ALA A 61 -0.15 4.08 1.23
C ALA A 61 0.81 3.87 0.05
N ASP A 62 1.33 2.65 -0.07
CA ASP A 62 2.27 2.30 -1.14
C ASP A 62 1.55 2.04 -2.46
N LYS A 63 0.30 1.59 -2.36
CA LYS A 63 -0.58 1.36 -3.49
C LYS A 63 -1.70 2.40 -3.54
N PRO A 64 -2.10 2.82 -4.74
CA PRO A 64 -3.33 3.57 -4.91
C PRO A 64 -4.52 2.73 -4.44
N ASP A 65 -5.55 3.37 -3.88
CA ASP A 65 -6.75 2.67 -3.44
C ASP A 65 -7.41 1.96 -4.65
N LEU A 66 -7.59 0.65 -4.50
CA LEU A 66 -8.13 -0.26 -5.52
C LEU A 66 -9.49 0.20 -6.04
N ARG A 67 -10.27 0.94 -5.23
CA ARG A 67 -11.55 1.56 -5.65
C ARG A 67 -11.39 2.50 -6.84
N PHE A 68 -10.21 3.08 -7.03
CA PHE A 68 -9.93 4.00 -8.13
C PHE A 68 -9.20 3.33 -9.31
N GLU A 69 -8.83 2.05 -9.26
CA GLU A 69 -8.12 1.37 -10.36
C GLU A 69 -8.86 1.42 -11.69
N ARG A 70 -10.21 1.43 -11.66
CA ARG A 70 -11.06 1.50 -12.87
C ARG A 70 -11.10 2.88 -13.51
N LEU A 71 -10.57 3.91 -12.86
CA LEU A 71 -10.47 5.25 -13.42
C LEU A 71 -9.16 5.38 -14.20
N ARG A 72 -9.24 5.91 -15.43
CA ARG A 72 -8.05 6.20 -16.23
C ARG A 72 -7.24 7.30 -15.55
N HIS A 73 -6.13 6.91 -14.92
CA HIS A 73 -5.18 7.86 -14.35
C HIS A 73 -4.36 8.50 -15.46
N LYS A 74 -4.15 9.83 -15.38
CA LYS A 74 -3.15 10.50 -16.23
C LYS A 74 -1.78 9.93 -15.87
N ARG A 75 -0.97 9.63 -16.89
CA ARG A 75 0.42 9.17 -16.71
C ARG A 75 1.17 10.27 -15.92
N PHE A 76 2.03 9.86 -14.98
CA PHE A 76 2.87 10.75 -14.16
C PHE A 76 2.19 11.56 -13.03
N THR A 77 0.87 11.48 -12.85
CA THR A 77 0.19 12.03 -11.66
C THR A 77 -0.10 10.92 -10.65
N ILE A 78 0.97 10.37 -10.05
CA ILE A 78 0.87 9.27 -9.08
C ILE A 78 0.31 9.79 -7.74
N HIS A 79 0.66 11.01 -7.36
CA HIS A 79 0.21 11.65 -6.13
C HIS A 79 -0.27 13.08 -6.41
N GLY A 80 -1.57 13.21 -6.67
CA GLY A 80 -2.24 14.50 -6.65
C GLY A 80 -2.48 15.19 -7.99
N GLN A 81 -3.43 16.11 -7.93
CA GLN A 81 -3.79 17.04 -9.00
C GLN A 81 -2.74 18.15 -9.06
N HIS A 82 -2.35 18.57 -10.26
CA HIS A 82 -1.40 19.67 -10.44
C HIS A 82 -1.94 20.95 -9.77
N TRP A 83 -1.09 21.67 -9.05
CA TRP A 83 -1.45 22.96 -8.47
C TRP A 83 -1.93 23.93 -9.56
N PRO A 84 -3.16 24.46 -9.49
CA PRO A 84 -3.65 25.37 -10.53
C PRO A 84 -2.83 26.67 -10.61
N TYR A 85 -2.18 27.05 -9.51
CA TYR A 85 -1.34 28.23 -9.40
C TYR A 85 0.07 27.84 -8.93
N LYS A 86 1.08 28.58 -9.37
CA LYS A 86 2.49 28.34 -9.04
C LYS A 86 2.97 29.09 -7.80
N ASN A 87 2.24 30.13 -7.38
CA ASN A 87 2.55 30.89 -6.17
C ASN A 87 1.93 30.17 -4.98
N LEU A 88 2.69 29.27 -4.38
CA LEU A 88 2.26 28.46 -3.24
C LEU A 88 2.63 29.17 -1.92
N THR A 89 1.68 29.22 -0.99
CA THR A 89 1.87 29.72 0.39
C THR A 89 1.61 28.61 1.39
N TRP A 90 2.38 28.54 2.46
CA TRP A 90 2.24 27.56 3.55
C TRP A 90 2.16 28.27 4.92
N ARG A 91 1.62 27.59 5.92
CA ARG A 91 1.55 28.06 7.32
C ARG A 91 2.13 27.00 8.25
#